data_AF-A0A1B8XTI1-F1
#
_entry.id   AF-A0A1B8XTI1-F1
#
_cell.length_a   1.000
_cell.length_b   1.000
_cell.length_c   1.000
_cell.angle_alpha   90.00
_cell.angle_beta   90.00
_cell.angle_gamma   90.00
#
_symmetry.space_group_name_H-M   'P 1'
#
loop_
_entity.id
_entity.type
_entity.pdbx_description
1 polymer ?
#
loop_
_entity_poly.entity_id
_entity_poly.type
_entity_poly.pdbx_seq_one_letter_code
_entity_poly.pdbx_strand_id
1 'polypeptide(L)'
;RHFSLYIAYVQIFTLSFPLHADLERLYLGIYCSTKNLALPRTGCTLIARRWQHSLQELDITAQNYKEEDLAQALSILSTGGSRLRSLNLAGTKIMAPALRELLSGCPALSHLDLSSCRYLPRGMKHVYRGEADIRQCLGGLTQDLDTD
;
A
#
# COMPACT_ATOMS: atom_id res chain seq x y z
N ARG A 1 -10.23 -25.60 -9.02
CA ARG A 1 -10.39 -24.86 -10.31
C ARG A 1 -10.40 -23.33 -10.15
N HIS A 2 -10.72 -22.75 -8.98
CA HIS A 2 -10.64 -21.29 -8.74
C HIS A 2 -9.23 -20.74 -8.44
N PHE A 3 -8.29 -21.57 -7.97
CA PHE A 3 -6.87 -21.19 -7.79
C PHE A 3 -6.20 -20.70 -9.08
N SER A 4 -6.62 -21.26 -10.22
CA SER A 4 -6.07 -20.92 -11.53
C SER A 4 -6.52 -19.54 -12.00
N LEU A 5 -7.61 -18.98 -11.49
CA LEU A 5 -8.17 -17.71 -11.96
C LEU A 5 -7.51 -16.48 -11.32
N TYR A 6 -7.10 -16.53 -10.04
CA TYR A 6 -6.44 -15.39 -9.37
C TYR A 6 -4.96 -15.29 -9.75
N ILE A 7 -4.28 -16.45 -9.83
CA ILE A 7 -2.92 -16.53 -10.38
C ILE A 7 -2.94 -16.18 -11.87
N ALA A 8 -3.93 -16.64 -12.65
CA ALA A 8 -4.09 -16.15 -14.02
C ALA A 8 -4.46 -14.67 -14.06
N TYR A 9 -5.19 -14.08 -13.12
CA TYR A 9 -5.47 -12.64 -13.16
C TYR A 9 -4.19 -11.82 -12.98
N VAL A 10 -3.32 -12.20 -12.03
CA VAL A 10 -2.03 -11.52 -11.81
C VAL A 10 -1.01 -11.88 -12.90
N GLN A 11 -0.98 -13.11 -13.41
CA GLN A 11 -0.11 -13.51 -14.52
C GLN A 11 -0.59 -12.99 -15.89
N ILE A 12 -1.90 -12.86 -16.14
CA ILE A 12 -2.43 -12.22 -17.36
C ILE A 12 -2.19 -10.72 -17.28
N PHE A 13 -2.29 -10.09 -16.10
CA PHE A 13 -1.91 -8.68 -15.92
C PHE A 13 -0.41 -8.44 -16.19
N THR A 14 0.45 -9.42 -15.93
CA THR A 14 1.90 -9.32 -16.25
C THR A 14 2.27 -9.80 -17.65
N LEU A 15 1.44 -10.63 -18.31
CA LEU A 15 1.72 -11.22 -19.62
C LEU A 15 0.95 -10.58 -20.80
N SER A 16 -0.03 -9.71 -20.56
CA SER A 16 -0.82 -9.07 -21.64
C SER A 16 -0.81 -7.54 -21.63
N PHE A 17 -0.18 -6.89 -20.65
CA PHE A 17 0.07 -5.45 -20.74
C PHE A 17 1.37 -5.23 -21.52
N PRO A 18 1.36 -4.41 -22.59
CA PRO A 18 2.61 -4.06 -23.26
C PRO A 18 3.58 -3.52 -22.22
N LEU A 19 4.83 -3.97 -22.27
CA LEU A 19 5.89 -3.75 -21.28
C LEU A 19 6.23 -2.26 -21.00
N HIS A 20 5.42 -1.28 -21.42
CA HIS A 20 5.73 0.16 -21.39
C HIS A 20 4.56 1.06 -20.91
N ALA A 21 3.51 0.54 -20.27
CA ALA A 21 2.42 1.40 -19.78
C ALA A 21 2.74 2.02 -18.40
N ASP A 22 2.72 3.36 -18.35
CA ASP A 22 2.77 4.16 -17.13
C ASP A 22 1.43 4.06 -16.40
N LEU A 23 1.34 3.14 -15.45
CA LEU A 23 0.12 2.90 -14.69
C LEU A 23 -0.01 3.93 -13.57
N GLU A 24 -0.98 4.83 -13.69
CA GLU A 24 -1.22 5.85 -12.68
C GLU A 24 -2.08 5.35 -11.53
N ARG A 25 -2.99 4.41 -11.78
CA ARG A 25 -4.00 3.99 -10.79
C ARG A 25 -4.14 2.47 -10.79
N LEU A 26 -4.00 1.87 -9.61
CA LEU A 26 -4.12 0.43 -9.42
C LEU A 26 -5.01 0.12 -8.22
N TYR A 27 -6.15 -0.53 -8.47
CA TYR A 27 -7.07 -0.95 -7.42
C TYR A 27 -7.14 -2.48 -7.36
N LEU A 28 -6.64 -3.02 -6.25
CA LEU A 28 -6.63 -4.43 -5.89
C LEU A 28 -7.41 -4.68 -4.58
N GLY A 29 -8.23 -3.71 -4.13
CA GLY A 29 -8.98 -3.83 -2.89
C GLY A 29 -9.98 -4.99 -2.89
N ILE A 30 -10.06 -5.70 -1.77
CA ILE A 30 -10.99 -6.82 -1.58
C ILE A 30 -12.08 -6.41 -0.60
N TYR A 31 -13.28 -6.23 -1.14
CA TYR A 31 -14.44 -5.71 -0.40
C TYR A 31 -15.48 -6.81 -0.05
N CYS A 32 -15.16 -8.07 -0.33
CA CYS A 32 -16.05 -9.22 -0.13
C CYS A 32 -15.37 -10.35 0.67
N SER A 33 -16.17 -11.28 1.20
CA SER A 33 -15.68 -12.36 2.09
C SER A 33 -14.61 -13.23 1.43
N THR A 34 -13.43 -13.31 2.07
CA THR A 34 -12.24 -14.03 1.58
C THR A 34 -12.06 -15.43 2.16
N LYS A 35 -13.06 -15.99 2.87
CA LYS A 35 -12.96 -17.27 3.59
C LYS A 35 -12.44 -18.46 2.76
N ASN A 36 -12.55 -18.40 1.43
CA ASN A 36 -12.11 -19.44 0.50
C ASN A 36 -11.09 -18.96 -0.56
N LEU A 37 -10.52 -17.75 -0.42
CA LEU A 37 -9.60 -17.18 -1.40
C LEU A 37 -8.15 -17.30 -0.89
N ALA A 38 -7.30 -17.98 -1.66
CA ALA A 38 -5.86 -17.98 -1.40
C ALA A 38 -5.25 -16.68 -1.93
N LEU A 39 -5.10 -15.71 -1.03
CA LEU A 39 -4.52 -14.42 -1.35
C LEU A 39 -3.00 -14.49 -1.47
N PRO A 40 -2.41 -13.71 -2.40
CA PRO A 40 -0.97 -13.62 -2.55
C PRO A 40 -0.38 -13.07 -1.26
N ARG A 41 0.71 -13.70 -0.83
CA ARG A 41 1.49 -13.27 0.34
C ARG A 41 2.72 -12.45 -0.05
N THR A 42 3.02 -12.38 -1.34
CA THR A 42 4.16 -11.69 -1.93
C THR A 42 3.74 -11.08 -3.27
N GLY A 43 4.52 -10.11 -3.76
CA GLY A 43 4.31 -9.50 -5.09
C GLY A 43 3.91 -8.02 -5.04
N CYS A 44 3.62 -7.47 -3.86
CA CYS A 44 3.44 -6.03 -3.69
C CYS A 44 4.73 -5.28 -4.10
N THR A 45 5.89 -5.84 -3.75
CA THR A 45 7.19 -5.29 -4.16
C THR A 45 7.35 -5.20 -5.67
N LEU A 46 6.82 -6.18 -6.42
CA LEU A 46 6.91 -6.19 -7.88
C LEU A 46 6.05 -5.08 -8.50
N ILE A 47 4.85 -4.88 -7.96
CA ILE A 47 3.95 -3.78 -8.34
C ILE A 47 4.65 -2.44 -8.11
N ALA A 48 5.21 -2.24 -6.91
CA ALA A 48 5.94 -1.02 -6.56
C ALA A 48 7.12 -0.77 -7.51
N ARG A 49 7.99 -1.77 -7.73
CA ARG A 49 9.13 -1.64 -8.65
C ARG A 49 8.70 -1.30 -10.07
N ARG A 50 7.56 -1.84 -10.51
CA ARG A 50 7.12 -1.73 -11.90
C ARG A 50 6.60 -0.34 -12.26
N TRP A 51 5.95 0.33 -11.29
CA TRP A 51 5.22 1.58 -11.51
C TRP A 51 5.58 2.70 -10.54
N GLN A 52 6.66 2.58 -9.77
CA GLN A 52 7.11 3.62 -8.84
C GLN A 52 7.18 5.03 -9.46
N HIS A 53 7.44 5.13 -10.77
CA HIS A 53 7.61 6.39 -11.49
C HIS A 53 6.29 7.02 -11.99
N SER A 54 5.21 6.26 -12.04
CA SER A 54 3.93 6.68 -12.62
C SER A 54 2.74 6.58 -11.66
N LEU A 55 2.83 5.71 -10.65
CA LEU A 55 1.73 5.40 -9.74
C LEU A 55 1.35 6.61 -8.89
N GLN A 56 0.09 7.02 -9.03
CA GLN A 56 -0.54 8.10 -8.28
C GLN A 56 -1.56 7.56 -7.27
N GLU A 57 -2.21 6.44 -7.58
CA GLU A 57 -3.18 5.82 -6.68
C GLU A 57 -2.96 4.31 -6.57
N LEU A 58 -2.89 3.83 -5.34
CA LEU A 58 -2.76 2.41 -5.03
C LEU A 58 -3.79 2.01 -3.97
N ASP A 59 -4.58 1.00 -4.27
CA ASP A 59 -5.48 0.37 -3.30
C ASP A 59 -5.15 -1.12 -3.20
N ILE A 60 -4.74 -1.54 -2.02
CA ILE A 60 -4.48 -2.95 -1.67
C ILE A 60 -5.29 -3.38 -0.45
N THR A 61 -6.49 -2.82 -0.31
CA THR A 61 -7.42 -3.10 0.79
C THR A 61 -7.60 -4.61 1.00
N ALA A 62 -7.48 -5.05 2.25
CA ALA A 62 -7.64 -6.43 2.71
C ALA A 62 -6.76 -7.47 1.99
N GLN A 63 -5.71 -7.03 1.27
CA GLN A 63 -4.69 -7.94 0.76
C GLN A 63 -3.87 -8.56 1.89
N ASN A 64 -3.42 -9.80 1.71
CA ASN A 64 -2.72 -10.59 2.73
C ASN A 64 -1.20 -10.68 2.47
N TYR A 65 -0.62 -9.62 1.90
CA TYR A 65 0.83 -9.49 1.75
C TYR A 65 1.52 -9.63 3.10
N LYS A 66 2.72 -10.23 3.10
CA LYS A 66 3.56 -10.28 4.28
C LYS A 66 4.06 -8.88 4.63
N GLU A 67 4.40 -8.69 5.89
CA GLU A 67 4.95 -7.44 6.41
C GLU A 67 6.20 -7.01 5.64
N GLU A 68 7.11 -7.95 5.36
CA GLU A 68 8.38 -7.64 4.71
C GLU A 68 8.17 -7.20 3.25
N ASP A 69 7.23 -7.84 2.54
CA ASP A 69 6.87 -7.48 1.16
C ASP A 69 6.14 -6.13 1.10
N LEU A 70 5.29 -5.82 2.08
CA LEU A 70 4.65 -4.51 2.19
C LEU A 70 5.67 -3.42 2.49
N ALA A 71 6.53 -3.63 3.48
CA ALA A 71 7.55 -2.65 3.86
C ALA A 71 8.47 -2.34 2.68
N GLN A 72 8.94 -3.37 1.99
CA GLN A 72 9.78 -3.20 0.81
C GLN A 72 9.04 -2.49 -0.33
N ALA A 73 7.78 -2.82 -0.59
CA ALA A 73 6.97 -2.14 -1.60
C ALA A 73 6.82 -0.64 -1.30
N LEU A 74 6.53 -0.28 -0.06
CA LEU A 74 6.33 1.11 0.35
C LEU A 74 7.63 1.91 0.30
N SER A 75 8.75 1.33 0.72
CA SER A 75 10.09 1.94 0.61
C SER A 75 10.45 2.27 -0.84
N ILE A 76 10.03 1.44 -1.79
CA ILE A 76 10.24 1.66 -3.22
C ILE A 76 9.33 2.78 -3.74
N LEU A 77 8.06 2.79 -3.31
CA LEU A 77 7.10 3.84 -3.64
C LEU A 77 7.43 5.20 -3.00
N SER A 78 8.28 5.23 -1.97
CA SER A 78 8.70 6.43 -1.25
C SER A 78 10.01 7.01 -1.75
N THR A 79 10.50 6.58 -2.92
CA THR A 79 11.69 7.14 -3.54
C THR A 79 11.41 8.56 -4.05
N GLY A 80 12.44 9.42 -4.14
CA GLY A 80 12.34 10.87 -4.37
C GLY A 80 11.69 11.35 -5.68
N GLY A 81 11.10 10.45 -6.47
CA GLY A 81 10.28 10.75 -7.64
C GLY A 81 8.82 10.29 -7.51
N SER A 82 8.37 9.93 -6.30
CA SER A 82 7.03 9.41 -6.08
C SER A 82 5.95 10.40 -6.51
N ARG A 83 5.00 9.90 -7.30
CA ARG A 83 3.82 10.66 -7.75
C ARG A 83 2.57 10.26 -6.94
N LEU A 84 2.75 9.50 -5.86
CA LEU A 84 1.66 8.93 -5.08
C LEU A 84 0.85 10.03 -4.39
N ARG A 85 -0.45 10.05 -4.68
CA ARG A 85 -1.46 10.98 -4.13
C ARG A 85 -2.46 10.26 -3.25
N SER A 86 -2.80 9.01 -3.58
CA SER A 86 -3.79 8.23 -2.86
C SER A 86 -3.28 6.83 -2.55
N LEU A 87 -3.44 6.41 -1.30
CA LEU A 87 -3.06 5.08 -0.87
C LEU A 87 -4.09 4.49 0.07
N ASN A 88 -4.62 3.33 -0.28
CA ASN A 88 -5.49 2.55 0.60
C ASN A 88 -4.78 1.27 1.07
N LEU A 89 -4.49 1.22 2.37
CA LEU A 89 -3.88 0.08 3.07
C LEU A 89 -4.85 -0.58 4.04
N ALA A 90 -6.16 -0.27 3.96
CA ALA A 90 -7.12 -0.74 4.95
C ALA A 90 -7.11 -2.26 5.08
N GLY A 91 -7.10 -2.76 6.32
CA GLY A 91 -7.10 -4.20 6.61
C GLY A 91 -5.81 -4.95 6.26
N THR A 92 -4.73 -4.24 5.91
CA THR A 92 -3.41 -4.86 5.66
C THR A 92 -2.61 -5.04 6.96
N LYS A 93 -1.41 -5.61 6.83
CA LYS A 93 -0.48 -5.84 7.95
C LYS A 93 0.66 -4.81 7.98
N ILE A 94 0.36 -3.58 7.61
CA ILE A 94 1.35 -2.50 7.62
C ILE A 94 1.78 -2.14 9.06
N MET A 95 3.07 -1.88 9.22
CA MET A 95 3.71 -1.46 10.47
C MET A 95 4.04 0.05 10.46
N ALA A 96 4.14 0.64 11.65
CA ALA A 96 4.48 2.05 11.84
C ALA A 96 5.82 2.49 11.18
N PRO A 97 6.94 1.72 11.26
CA PRO A 97 8.20 2.13 10.65
C PRO A 97 8.14 2.27 9.12
N ALA A 98 7.54 1.29 8.45
CA ALA A 98 7.37 1.30 6.99
C ALA A 98 6.42 2.43 6.54
N LEU A 99 5.38 2.71 7.34
CA LEU A 99 4.49 3.83 7.08
C LEU A 99 5.20 5.18 7.22
N ARG A 100 6.07 5.33 8.22
CA ARG A 100 6.87 6.55 8.42
C ARG A 100 7.78 6.83 7.21
N GLU A 101 8.50 5.81 6.74
CA GLU A 101 9.36 5.94 5.55
C GLU A 101 8.54 6.40 4.33
N LEU A 102 7.38 5.78 4.11
CA LEU A 102 6.47 6.14 3.05
C LEU A 102 6.02 7.60 3.10
N LEU A 103 5.52 8.02 4.26
CA LEU A 103 5.01 9.37 4.46
C LEU A 103 6.12 10.42 4.34
N SER A 104 7.36 10.08 4.69
CA SER A 104 8.51 10.97 4.51
C SER A 104 8.94 11.13 3.05
N GLY A 105 8.75 10.09 2.22
CA GLY A 105 9.15 10.08 0.81
C GLY A 105 8.06 10.52 -0.18
N CYS A 106 6.81 10.60 0.26
CA CYS A 106 5.65 10.93 -0.57
C CYS A 106 4.98 12.25 -0.12
N PRO A 107 5.60 13.42 -0.36
CA PRO A 107 5.05 14.70 0.12
C PRO A 107 3.74 15.12 -0.55
N ALA A 108 3.44 14.58 -1.74
CA ALA A 108 2.21 14.86 -2.49
C ALA A 108 1.02 13.96 -2.10
N LEU A 109 1.19 13.08 -1.10
CA LEU A 109 0.14 12.20 -0.64
C LEU A 109 -0.96 13.01 0.05
N SER A 110 -2.19 12.90 -0.46
CA SER A 110 -3.36 13.61 0.03
C SER A 110 -4.49 12.68 0.47
N HIS A 111 -4.38 11.38 0.22
CA HIS A 111 -5.32 10.39 0.73
C HIS A 111 -4.58 9.17 1.25
N LEU A 112 -4.86 8.80 2.50
CA LEU A 112 -4.30 7.61 3.13
C LEU A 112 -5.37 6.93 3.98
N ASP A 113 -5.64 5.66 3.70
CA ASP A 113 -6.55 4.85 4.51
C ASP A 113 -5.78 3.76 5.27
N LEU A 114 -5.80 3.86 6.61
CA LEU A 114 -5.20 2.92 7.55
C LEU A 114 -6.26 2.16 8.38
N SER A 115 -7.52 2.21 7.95
CA SER A 115 -8.63 1.61 8.67
C SER A 115 -8.41 0.10 8.83
N SER A 116 -8.73 -0.45 10.00
CA SER A 116 -8.61 -1.90 10.26
C SER A 116 -7.19 -2.50 10.13
N CYS A 117 -6.14 -1.68 10.09
CA CYS A 117 -4.76 -2.16 10.18
C CYS A 117 -4.48 -2.70 11.59
N ARG A 118 -4.24 -4.01 11.73
CA ARG A 118 -4.15 -4.66 13.05
C ARG A 118 -2.87 -4.32 13.81
N TYR A 119 -1.79 -4.00 13.11
CA TYR A 119 -0.46 -3.75 13.66
C TYR A 119 -0.18 -2.27 13.95
N LEU A 120 -1.13 -1.39 13.64
CA LEU A 120 -1.05 0.03 13.98
C LEU A 120 -1.71 0.32 15.35
N PRO A 121 -1.26 1.36 16.07
CA PRO A 121 -1.90 1.81 17.30
C PRO A 121 -3.33 2.28 17.04
N ARG A 122 -4.20 2.21 18.06
CA ARG A 122 -5.64 2.49 17.92
C ARG A 122 -5.92 3.90 17.38
N GLY A 123 -5.11 4.89 17.76
CA GLY A 123 -5.27 6.29 17.32
C GLY A 123 -5.01 6.52 15.83
N MET A 124 -4.35 5.59 15.14
CA MET A 124 -3.96 5.76 13.72
C MET A 124 -4.90 5.06 12.73
N LYS A 125 -5.91 4.33 13.21
CA LYS A 125 -6.78 3.50 12.36
C LYS A 125 -7.93 4.32 11.77
N HIS A 126 -7.60 5.26 10.92
CA HIS A 126 -8.60 6.09 10.26
C HIS A 126 -8.17 6.46 8.84
N VAL A 127 -9.08 7.14 8.16
CA VAL A 127 -8.87 7.71 6.84
C VAL A 127 -8.37 9.14 7.02
N TYR A 128 -7.20 9.43 6.48
CA TYR A 128 -6.59 10.75 6.45
C TYR A 128 -6.87 11.41 5.10
N ARG A 129 -7.30 12.68 5.12
CA ARG A 129 -7.66 13.43 3.92
C ARG A 129 -6.96 14.79 3.91
N GLY A 130 -6.11 14.99 2.94
CA GLY A 130 -5.28 16.18 2.79
C GLY A 130 -3.88 16.00 3.37
N GLU A 131 -2.95 16.79 2.85
CA GLU A 131 -1.54 16.75 3.26
C GLU A 131 -1.35 17.09 4.74
N ALA A 132 -2.19 17.98 5.31
CA ALA A 132 -2.10 18.40 6.71
C ALA A 132 -2.36 17.23 7.67
N ASP A 133 -3.46 16.50 7.48
CA ASP A 133 -3.82 15.33 8.28
C ASP A 133 -2.74 14.24 8.20
N ILE A 134 -2.21 14.01 6.99
CA ILE A 134 -1.15 13.03 6.75
C ILE A 134 0.16 13.46 7.42
N ARG A 135 0.51 14.74 7.40
CA ARG A 135 1.69 15.26 8.14
C ARG A 135 1.52 15.16 9.64
N GLN A 136 0.31 15.37 10.16
CA GLN A 136 0.00 15.13 11.57
C GLN A 136 0.15 13.65 11.93
N CYS A 137 -0.28 12.74 11.05
CA CYS A 137 -0.04 11.30 11.20
C CYS A 137 1.46 10.99 11.31
N LEU A 138 2.27 11.56 10.41
CA LEU A 138 3.73 11.40 10.42
C LEU A 138 4.34 11.92 11.73
N GLY A 139 3.88 13.07 12.22
CA GLY A 139 4.30 13.62 13.52
C GLY A 139 4.00 12.69 14.69
N GLY A 140 2.81 12.07 14.70
CA GLY A 140 2.45 11.07 15.70
C GLY A 140 3.35 9.83 15.66
N LEU A 141 3.70 9.35 14.46
CA LEU A 141 4.61 8.22 14.28
C LEU A 141 6.03 8.50 14.77
N THR A 142 6.46 9.77 14.79
CA THR A 142 7.79 10.16 15.29
C THR A 142 7.84 10.32 16.81
N GLN A 143 6.73 10.69 17.46
CA GLN A 143 6.68 10.93 18.90
C GLN A 143 6.66 9.64 19.75
N ASP A 144 6.12 8.55 19.21
CA ASP A 144 6.07 7.25 19.89
C ASP A 144 7.47 6.62 20.13
N LEU A 145 8.56 7.20 19.62
CA LEU A 145 9.94 6.71 19.78
C LEU A 145 10.75 7.44 20.87
N ASP A 146 10.27 8.57 21.40
CA ASP A 146 10.96 9.32 22.46
C ASP A 146 10.49 8.93 23.88
N THR A 147 9.70 7.86 24.00
CA THR A 147 9.08 7.43 25.28
C THR A 147 9.57 6.06 25.78
N ASP A 148 10.80 5.67 25.46
CA ASP A 148 11.47 4.48 26.02
C ASP A 148 12.82 4.86 26.66
#